data_AF-A0A920NGX8-F1
#
_entry.id   AF-A0A920NGX8-F1
#
_cell.length_a   1.000
_cell.length_b   1.000
_cell.length_c   1.000
_cell.angle_alpha   90.00
_cell.angle_beta   90.00
_cell.angle_gamma   90.00
#
_symmetry.space_group_name_H-M   'P 1'
#
loop_
_entity.id
_entity.type
_entity.pdbx_description
1 polymer ?
#
loop_
_entity_poly.entity_id
_entity_poly.type
_entity_poly.pdbx_seq_one_letter_code
_entity_poly.pdbx_strand_id
1 'polypeptide(L)'
;MGGICLPQHFCLGNNIKVRKNKPKFRSELRWYNWALLIGNLIFVGLHILQTQVYYDGLAQDVPEITALGSVALMLMIVLALEAPRRGLFFGKKIRFDRRFIKLIREYHGYLFSWAIIYTFWYHPTEGTIGHLAGFFYMFMLFGQSILIFNRAHVNRWWTLTLEILGIPHGVLVAINQTGSAWRMFGLDLEQFL
;
A
#
# COMPACT_ATOMS: atom_id res chain seq x y z
N MET A 1 -20.49 -6.23 -3.31
CA MET A 1 -19.94 -5.07 -2.57
C MET A 1 -19.82 -5.24 -1.03
N GLY A 2 -19.72 -6.46 -0.46
CA GLY A 2 -19.74 -6.69 1.00
C GLY A 2 -18.39 -7.00 1.69
N GLY A 3 -17.27 -7.13 0.95
CA GLY A 3 -16.00 -7.66 1.48
C GLY A 3 -14.99 -6.64 2.01
N ILE A 4 -15.12 -5.35 1.68
CA ILE A 4 -14.05 -4.35 1.91
C ILE A 4 -14.12 -3.69 3.30
N CYS A 5 -15.28 -3.71 3.97
CA CYS A 5 -15.48 -2.93 5.21
C CYS A 5 -14.83 -3.56 6.47
N LEU A 6 -14.81 -4.89 6.61
CA LEU A 6 -14.34 -5.58 7.82
C LEU A 6 -12.87 -5.30 8.22
N PRO A 7 -11.89 -5.33 7.30
CA PRO A 7 -10.47 -5.18 7.64
C PRO A 7 -10.09 -3.72 7.92
N GLN A 8 -10.72 -2.77 7.22
CA GLN A 8 -10.50 -1.35 7.48
C GLN A 8 -10.93 -0.98 8.90
N HIS A 9 -12.11 -1.39 9.35
CA HIS A 9 -12.58 -1.09 10.71
C HIS A 9 -11.70 -1.74 11.80
N PHE A 10 -11.17 -2.94 11.55
CA PHE A 10 -10.24 -3.61 12.48
C PHE A 10 -8.89 -2.86 12.58
N CYS A 11 -8.31 -2.49 11.44
CA CYS A 11 -7.08 -1.70 11.39
C CYS A 11 -7.27 -0.28 11.96
N LEU A 12 -8.40 0.38 11.66
CA LEU A 12 -8.77 1.70 12.15
C LEU A 12 -8.99 1.69 13.67
N GLY A 13 -9.76 0.73 14.18
CA GLY A 13 -10.10 0.62 15.60
C GLY A 13 -8.89 0.37 16.51
N ASN A 14 -7.96 -0.48 16.08
CA ASN A 14 -6.70 -0.72 16.79
C ASN A 14 -5.78 0.51 16.75
N ASN A 15 -5.70 1.21 15.61
CA ASN A 15 -4.90 2.43 15.48
C ASN A 15 -5.36 3.54 16.43
N ILE A 16 -6.68 3.77 16.56
CA ILE A 16 -7.24 4.80 17.46
C ILE A 16 -6.92 4.49 18.93
N LYS A 17 -7.08 3.22 19.36
CA LYS A 17 -6.77 2.79 20.73
C LYS A 17 -5.28 2.94 21.06
N VAL A 18 -4.39 2.57 20.13
CA VAL A 18 -2.94 2.65 20.33
C VAL A 18 -2.44 4.10 20.31
N ARG A 19 -3.01 4.96 19.47
CA ARG A 19 -2.60 6.38 19.35
C ARG A 19 -2.79 7.18 20.64
N LYS A 20 -3.83 6.87 21.43
CA LYS A 20 -4.08 7.53 22.73
C LYS A 20 -2.89 7.42 23.69
N ASN A 21 -2.09 6.35 23.57
CA ASN A 21 -0.99 6.06 24.48
C ASN A 21 0.39 6.58 24.01
N LYS A 22 0.48 7.26 22.85
CA LYS A 22 1.74 7.78 22.25
C LYS A 22 2.93 6.82 22.39
N PRO A 23 2.83 5.56 21.91
CA PRO A 23 3.86 4.56 22.15
C PRO A 23 5.19 4.95 21.51
N LYS A 24 6.29 4.81 22.27
CA LYS A 24 7.65 4.95 21.74
C LYS A 24 8.01 3.76 20.83
N PHE A 25 8.88 4.02 19.86
CA PHE A 25 9.46 2.99 18.98
C PHE A 25 10.32 2.02 19.76
N ARG A 26 10.02 0.71 19.66
CA ARG A 26 10.76 -0.37 20.32
C ARG A 26 11.09 -1.49 19.32
N SER A 27 12.03 -2.37 19.66
CA SER A 27 12.40 -3.53 18.83
C SER A 27 11.44 -4.71 18.99
N GLU A 28 10.76 -4.81 20.13
CA GLU A 28 9.85 -5.91 20.46
C GLU A 28 8.48 -5.75 19.79
N LEU A 29 7.82 -6.89 19.52
CA LEU A 29 6.44 -6.93 19.08
C LEU A 29 5.49 -6.82 20.28
N ARG A 30 4.49 -5.94 20.16
CA ARG A 30 3.44 -5.76 21.18
C ARG A 30 2.15 -6.43 20.74
N TRP A 31 1.20 -6.54 21.67
CA TRP A 31 -0.10 -7.19 21.43
C TRP A 31 -0.81 -6.69 20.16
N TYR A 32 -0.71 -5.40 19.82
CA TYR A 32 -1.34 -4.86 18.62
C TYR A 32 -0.62 -5.23 17.32
N ASN A 33 0.69 -5.51 17.35
CA ASN A 33 1.40 -6.05 16.19
C ASN A 33 0.92 -7.48 15.92
N TRP A 34 0.76 -8.28 16.98
CA TRP A 34 0.19 -9.62 16.89
C TRP A 34 -1.27 -9.59 16.41
N ALA A 35 -2.08 -8.64 16.90
CA ALA A 35 -3.44 -8.45 16.43
C ALA A 35 -3.50 -8.10 14.94
N LEU A 36 -2.61 -7.21 14.46
CA LEU A 36 -2.49 -6.89 13.03
C LEU A 36 -2.02 -8.09 12.20
N LEU A 37 -1.08 -8.88 12.71
CA LEU A 37 -0.62 -10.10 12.04
C LEU A 37 -1.78 -11.08 11.85
N ILE A 38 -2.52 -11.39 12.91
CA ILE A 38 -3.66 -12.31 12.86
C ILE A 38 -4.75 -11.74 11.94
N GLY A 39 -5.06 -10.45 12.05
CA GLY A 39 -6.05 -9.79 11.20
C GLY A 39 -5.68 -9.86 9.71
N ASN A 40 -4.42 -9.57 9.37
CA ASN A 40 -3.93 -9.67 8.00
C ASN A 40 -3.94 -11.12 7.50
N LEU A 41 -3.58 -12.10 8.33
CA LEU A 41 -3.62 -13.53 7.96
C LEU A 41 -5.04 -14.01 7.67
N ILE A 42 -6.00 -13.68 8.54
CA ILE A 42 -7.42 -13.99 8.33
C ILE A 42 -7.89 -13.34 7.03
N PHE A 43 -7.55 -12.08 6.82
CA PHE A 43 -7.94 -11.32 5.64
C PHE A 43 -7.40 -11.90 4.32
N VAL A 44 -6.12 -12.27 4.30
CA VAL A 44 -5.48 -12.96 3.16
C VAL A 44 -6.17 -14.30 2.91
N GLY A 45 -6.41 -15.09 3.96
CA GLY A 45 -7.07 -16.38 3.85
C GLY A 45 -8.51 -16.26 3.31
N LEU A 46 -9.25 -15.25 3.77
CA LEU A 46 -10.60 -14.96 3.27
C LEU A 46 -10.59 -14.57 1.79
N HIS A 47 -9.63 -13.76 1.35
CA HIS A 47 -9.51 -13.38 -0.07
C HIS A 47 -9.22 -14.58 -0.96
N ILE A 48 -8.29 -15.44 -0.54
CA ILE A 48 -7.96 -16.67 -1.27
C ILE A 48 -9.21 -17.57 -1.35
N LEU A 49 -9.87 -17.82 -0.22
CA LEU A 49 -11.09 -18.64 -0.20
C LEU A 49 -12.19 -18.05 -1.09
N GLN A 50 -12.40 -16.73 -1.03
CA GLN A 50 -13.38 -16.04 -1.85
C GLN A 50 -13.04 -16.15 -3.34
N THR A 51 -11.77 -16.00 -3.72
CA THR A 51 -11.35 -16.17 -5.13
C THR A 51 -11.56 -17.61 -5.59
N GLN A 52 -11.29 -18.62 -4.75
CA GLN A 52 -11.51 -20.02 -5.12
C GLN A 52 -13.00 -20.38 -5.29
N VAL A 53 -13.90 -19.72 -4.54
CA VAL A 53 -15.35 -20.02 -4.58
C VAL A 53 -16.08 -19.20 -5.66
N TYR A 54 -15.72 -17.92 -5.83
CA TYR A 54 -16.48 -16.99 -6.67
C TYR A 54 -15.70 -16.46 -7.88
N TYR A 55 -14.38 -16.68 -7.99
CA TYR A 55 -13.52 -16.11 -9.05
C TYR A 55 -13.80 -14.61 -9.29
N ASP A 56 -14.15 -13.89 -8.23
CA ASP A 56 -14.75 -12.55 -8.31
C ASP A 56 -13.84 -11.54 -7.60
N GLY A 57 -12.85 -11.03 -8.32
CA GLY A 57 -12.03 -9.90 -7.87
C GLY A 57 -12.66 -8.57 -8.30
N LEU A 58 -12.42 -7.47 -7.58
CA LEU A 58 -12.96 -6.15 -7.99
C LEU A 58 -12.51 -5.72 -9.39
N ALA A 59 -11.48 -6.36 -9.96
CA ALA A 59 -11.06 -6.15 -11.34
C ALA A 59 -12.18 -6.36 -12.38
N GLN A 60 -13.24 -7.10 -12.09
CA GLN A 60 -14.38 -7.26 -13.02
C GLN A 60 -15.34 -6.05 -12.96
N ASP A 61 -15.48 -5.44 -11.79
CA ASP A 61 -16.50 -4.42 -11.51
C ASP A 61 -15.94 -2.98 -11.44
N VAL A 62 -14.63 -2.82 -11.29
CA VAL A 62 -14.00 -1.54 -10.99
C VAL A 62 -12.85 -1.27 -11.98
N PRO A 63 -12.73 -0.04 -12.51
CA PRO A 63 -11.64 0.30 -13.44
C PRO A 63 -10.24 0.18 -12.82
N GLU A 64 -9.30 -0.38 -13.57
CA GLU A 64 -7.90 -0.59 -13.15
C GLU A 64 -7.18 0.68 -12.72
N ILE A 65 -7.53 1.81 -13.33
CA ILE A 65 -6.99 3.14 -12.98
C ILE A 65 -7.18 3.49 -11.51
N THR A 66 -8.23 2.96 -10.87
CA THR A 66 -8.47 3.22 -9.44
C THR A 66 -7.45 2.49 -8.56
N ALA A 67 -7.04 1.27 -8.93
CA ALA A 67 -6.04 0.48 -8.21
C ALA A 67 -4.64 1.02 -8.47
N LEU A 68 -4.35 1.47 -9.69
CA LEU A 68 -3.11 2.18 -10.00
C LEU A 68 -3.05 3.52 -9.25
N GLY A 69 -4.16 4.26 -9.20
CA GLY A 69 -4.27 5.53 -8.51
C GLY A 69 -4.03 5.41 -7.00
N SER A 70 -4.50 4.34 -6.34
CA SER A 70 -4.26 4.12 -4.91
C SER A 70 -2.76 3.92 -4.62
N VAL A 71 -2.07 3.14 -5.45
CA VAL A 71 -0.62 2.89 -5.33
C VAL A 71 0.18 4.15 -5.65
N ALA A 72 -0.16 4.85 -6.74
CA ALA A 72 0.48 6.11 -7.10
C ALA A 72 0.36 7.15 -5.97
N LEU A 73 -0.83 7.30 -5.39
CA LEU A 73 -1.07 8.18 -4.24
C LEU A 73 -0.24 7.75 -3.01
N MET A 74 -0.17 6.45 -2.73
CA MET A 74 0.68 5.92 -1.67
C MET A 74 2.16 6.28 -1.90
N LEU A 75 2.69 6.08 -3.11
CA LEU A 75 4.07 6.41 -3.47
C LEU A 75 4.34 7.92 -3.36
N MET A 76 3.43 8.77 -3.81
CA MET A 76 3.55 10.23 -3.63
C MET A 76 3.69 10.61 -2.15
N ILE A 77 2.92 9.96 -1.27
CA ILE A 77 2.99 10.17 0.17
C ILE A 77 4.30 9.61 0.77
N VAL A 78 4.76 8.44 0.32
CA VAL A 78 6.08 7.88 0.70
C VAL A 78 7.19 8.87 0.34
N LEU A 79 7.19 9.36 -0.90
CA LEU A 79 8.14 10.36 -1.39
C LEU A 79 8.08 11.65 -0.55
N ALA A 80 6.89 12.16 -0.22
CA ALA A 80 6.74 13.33 0.65
C ALA A 80 7.29 13.09 2.08
N LEU A 81 7.15 11.87 2.62
CA LEU A 81 7.68 11.49 3.93
C LEU A 81 9.21 11.28 3.96
N GLU A 82 9.80 10.87 2.83
CA GLU A 82 11.23 10.62 2.70
C GLU A 82 12.00 11.82 2.11
N ALA A 83 11.36 12.75 1.41
CA ALA A 83 12.00 13.94 0.84
C ALA A 83 12.81 14.77 1.86
N PRO A 84 12.32 15.02 3.10
CA PRO A 84 13.10 15.74 4.09
C PRO A 84 14.29 14.95 4.63
N ARG A 85 14.24 13.62 4.55
CA ARG A 85 15.27 12.70 5.08
C ARG A 85 16.38 12.43 4.06
N ARG A 86 16.01 12.15 2.80
CA ARG A 86 16.92 11.66 1.75
C ARG A 86 17.09 12.61 0.56
N GLY A 87 16.16 13.55 0.38
CA GLY A 87 16.05 14.34 -0.86
C GLY A 87 15.35 13.56 -1.97
N LEU A 88 14.70 14.27 -2.89
CA LEU A 88 13.86 13.65 -3.95
C LEU A 88 14.66 13.36 -5.22
N PHE A 89 15.41 14.36 -5.69
CA PHE A 89 16.22 14.30 -6.91
C PHE A 89 17.64 14.78 -6.58
N PHE A 90 18.65 14.00 -6.95
CA PHE A 90 20.07 14.31 -6.73
C PHE A 90 20.41 14.66 -5.25
N GLY A 91 19.67 14.10 -4.29
CA GLY A 91 19.86 14.39 -2.86
C GLY A 91 19.40 15.79 -2.43
N LYS A 92 18.77 16.59 -3.30
CA LYS A 92 18.25 17.91 -2.95
C LYS A 92 17.06 17.75 -2.01
N LYS A 93 17.23 18.23 -0.78
CA LYS A 93 16.21 18.18 0.27
C LYS A 93 15.15 19.23 0.01
N ILE A 94 13.97 18.80 -0.41
CA ILE A 94 12.79 19.65 -0.50
C ILE A 94 12.19 19.78 0.91
N ARG A 95 12.03 21.01 1.38
CA ARG A 95 11.42 21.30 2.68
C ARG A 95 9.94 21.60 2.48
N PHE A 96 9.11 20.64 2.84
CA PHE A 96 7.67 20.86 2.97
C PHE A 96 7.33 21.59 4.26
N ASP A 97 6.17 22.23 4.31
CA ASP A 97 5.67 22.87 5.52
C ASP A 97 5.53 21.85 6.67
N ARG A 98 5.83 22.31 7.89
CA ARG A 98 5.81 21.45 9.08
C ARG A 98 4.39 20.95 9.39
N ARG A 99 3.35 21.74 9.11
CA ARG A 99 1.95 21.31 9.33
C ARG A 99 1.56 20.24 8.33
N PHE A 100 1.92 20.42 7.07
CA PHE A 100 1.68 19.42 6.02
C PHE A 100 2.35 18.08 6.34
N ILE A 101 3.64 18.08 6.68
CA ILE A 101 4.35 16.85 7.04
C ILE A 101 3.80 16.21 8.32
N LYS A 102 3.35 17.01 9.29
CA LYS A 102 2.68 16.49 10.49
C LYS A 102 1.37 15.78 10.13
N LEU A 103 0.56 16.38 9.25
CA LEU A 103 -0.69 15.79 8.77
C LEU A 103 -0.42 14.45 8.09
N ILE A 104 0.53 14.41 7.16
CA ILE A 104 0.90 13.16 6.47
C ILE A 104 1.35 12.10 7.49
N ARG A 105 2.26 12.43 8.42
CA ARG A 105 2.69 11.47 9.45
C ARG A 105 1.55 10.99 10.33
N GLU A 106 0.51 11.79 10.53
CA GLU A 106 -0.64 11.40 11.34
C GLU A 106 -1.62 10.49 10.60
N TYR A 107 -1.79 10.67 9.29
CA TYR A 107 -2.82 9.98 8.50
C TYR A 107 -2.29 8.95 7.49
N HIS A 108 -0.99 8.90 7.20
CA HIS A 108 -0.41 7.98 6.21
C HIS A 108 -0.77 6.52 6.49
N GLY A 109 -0.80 6.11 7.77
CA GLY A 109 -1.15 4.74 8.13
C GLY A 109 -2.53 4.34 7.63
N TYR A 110 -3.52 5.24 7.71
CA TYR A 110 -4.88 4.97 7.21
C TYR A 110 -4.93 4.92 5.68
N LEU A 111 -4.26 5.87 5.03
CA LEU A 111 -4.18 5.90 3.56
C LEU A 111 -3.47 4.66 3.01
N PHE A 112 -2.38 4.24 3.65
CA PHE A 112 -1.58 3.08 3.23
C PHE A 112 -2.34 1.79 3.49
N SER A 113 -3.00 1.65 4.65
CA SER A 113 -3.87 0.51 4.90
C SER A 113 -4.99 0.40 3.86
N TRP A 114 -5.64 1.50 3.50
CA TRP A 114 -6.63 1.50 2.43
C TRP A 114 -6.03 1.08 1.09
N ALA A 115 -4.93 1.70 0.66
CA ALA A 115 -4.30 1.39 -0.63
C ALA A 115 -3.88 -0.09 -0.71
N ILE A 116 -3.24 -0.61 0.33
CA ILE A 116 -2.79 -2.01 0.38
C ILE A 116 -3.99 -2.98 0.35
N ILE A 117 -5.01 -2.74 1.17
CA ILE A 117 -6.24 -3.56 1.20
C ILE A 117 -6.94 -3.54 -0.15
N TYR A 118 -7.11 -2.35 -0.71
CA TYR A 118 -7.82 -2.13 -1.96
C TYR A 118 -7.13 -2.86 -3.12
N THR A 119 -5.82 -2.65 -3.30
CA THR A 119 -5.06 -3.29 -4.38
C THR A 119 -4.97 -4.80 -4.20
N PHE A 120 -4.89 -5.31 -2.96
CA PHE A 120 -4.87 -6.76 -2.70
C PHE A 120 -6.18 -7.45 -3.12
N TRP A 121 -7.34 -6.81 -2.87
CA TRP A 121 -8.66 -7.34 -3.24
C TRP A 121 -9.06 -7.03 -4.68
N TYR A 122 -8.39 -6.06 -5.28
CA TYR A 122 -8.61 -5.74 -6.68
C TYR A 122 -8.21 -6.91 -7.57
N HIS A 123 -7.05 -7.51 -7.31
CA HIS A 123 -6.55 -8.61 -8.13
C HIS A 123 -7.08 -9.98 -7.66
N PRO A 124 -7.61 -10.81 -8.57
CA PRO A 124 -7.87 -12.21 -8.27
C PRO A 124 -6.55 -12.94 -7.98
N THR A 125 -6.60 -13.96 -7.12
CA THR A 125 -5.45 -14.81 -6.81
C THR A 125 -5.12 -15.77 -7.96
N GLU A 126 -4.45 -15.26 -8.98
CA GLU A 126 -4.02 -16.04 -10.15
C GLU A 126 -2.55 -16.50 -10.04
N GLY A 127 -2.25 -17.65 -10.65
CA GLY A 127 -0.91 -18.26 -10.62
C GLY A 127 0.10 -17.69 -11.62
N THR A 128 -0.13 -16.51 -12.21
CA THR A 128 0.82 -15.93 -13.16
C THR A 128 2.02 -15.32 -12.45
N ILE A 129 3.16 -15.21 -13.15
CA ILE A 129 4.40 -14.67 -12.58
C ILE A 129 4.21 -13.21 -12.10
N GLY A 130 3.43 -12.41 -12.83
CA GLY A 130 3.12 -11.03 -12.45
C GLY A 130 2.30 -10.93 -11.18
N HIS A 131 1.26 -11.78 -11.04
CA HIS A 131 0.47 -11.85 -9.82
C HIS A 131 1.30 -12.36 -8.64
N LEU A 132 2.12 -13.39 -8.82
CA LEU A 132 2.97 -13.91 -7.75
C LEU A 132 3.97 -12.88 -7.24
N ALA A 133 4.64 -12.16 -8.14
CA ALA A 133 5.53 -11.06 -7.79
C ALA A 133 4.79 -9.92 -7.06
N GLY A 134 3.57 -9.59 -7.51
CA GLY A 134 2.70 -8.61 -6.85
C GLY A 134 2.29 -9.05 -5.45
N PHE A 135 1.79 -10.27 -5.28
CA PHE A 135 1.41 -10.82 -3.98
C PHE A 135 2.58 -10.87 -3.01
N PHE A 136 3.77 -11.26 -3.48
CA PHE A 136 4.97 -11.19 -2.66
C PHE A 136 5.23 -9.77 -2.14
N TYR A 137 5.14 -8.77 -3.02
CA TYR A 137 5.27 -7.37 -2.63
C TYR A 137 4.19 -6.92 -1.63
N MET A 138 2.93 -7.33 -1.85
CA MET A 138 1.83 -7.05 -0.94
C MET A 138 2.05 -7.65 0.44
N PHE A 139 2.59 -8.87 0.55
CA PHE A 139 2.93 -9.46 1.84
C PHE A 139 4.03 -8.68 2.58
N MET A 140 5.01 -8.13 1.86
CA MET A 140 6.01 -7.25 2.46
C MET A 140 5.40 -5.94 2.97
N LEU A 141 4.45 -5.36 2.24
CA LEU A 141 3.71 -4.17 2.68
C LEU A 141 2.78 -4.46 3.88
N PHE A 142 2.13 -5.62 3.92
CA PHE A 142 1.42 -6.09 5.12
C PHE A 142 2.39 -6.26 6.30
N GLY A 143 3.60 -6.79 6.05
CA GLY A 143 4.68 -6.82 7.03
C GLY A 143 5.03 -5.43 7.57
N GLN A 144 5.17 -4.44 6.70
CA GLN A 144 5.39 -3.05 7.10
C GLN A 144 4.26 -2.49 7.96
N SER A 145 3.01 -2.89 7.71
CA SER A 145 1.85 -2.52 8.55
C SER A 145 1.89 -3.16 9.94
N ILE A 146 2.31 -4.43 10.03
CA ILE A 146 2.44 -5.17 11.30
C ILE A 146 3.53 -4.57 12.19
N LEU A 147 4.57 -3.99 11.57
CA LEU A 147 5.68 -3.35 12.26
C LEU A 147 5.32 -1.97 12.84
N ILE A 148 4.06 -1.58 12.91
CA ILE A 148 3.65 -0.28 13.46
C ILE A 148 4.27 -0.03 14.85
N PHE A 149 4.88 1.15 15.02
CA PHE A 149 5.64 1.54 16.21
C PHE A 149 6.84 0.62 16.56
N ASN A 150 7.30 -0.23 15.65
CA ASN A 150 8.54 -0.98 15.76
C ASN A 150 9.70 -0.19 15.11
N ARG A 151 10.92 -0.29 15.63
CA ARG A 151 12.12 0.33 15.02
C ARG A 151 12.35 -0.12 13.58
N ALA A 152 11.97 -1.36 13.23
CA ALA A 152 12.08 -1.89 11.88
C ALA A 152 11.21 -1.10 10.87
N HIS A 153 10.05 -0.58 11.27
CA HIS A 153 9.16 0.19 10.39
C HIS A 153 9.78 1.48 9.86
N VAL A 154 10.68 2.09 10.64
CA VAL A 154 11.40 3.32 10.26
C VAL A 154 12.82 3.04 9.80
N ASN A 155 13.23 1.78 9.68
CA ASN A 155 14.56 1.41 9.22
C ASN A 155 14.71 1.81 7.74
N ARG A 156 15.74 2.60 7.46
CA ARG A 156 16.02 3.12 6.11
C ARG A 156 16.25 2.04 5.07
N TRP A 157 16.92 0.94 5.45
CA TRP A 157 17.24 -0.15 4.54
C TRP A 157 15.99 -0.95 4.22
N TRP A 158 15.16 -1.24 5.24
CA TRP A 158 13.88 -1.91 5.06
C TRP A 158 12.93 -1.10 4.17
N THR A 159 12.75 0.19 4.47
CA THR A 159 11.90 1.08 3.66
C THR A 159 12.43 1.24 2.23
N LEU A 160 13.75 1.33 2.04
CA LEU A 160 14.36 1.36 0.71
C LEU A 160 14.12 0.05 -0.05
N THR A 161 14.20 -1.11 0.61
CA THR A 161 13.87 -2.40 -0.01
C THR A 161 12.42 -2.42 -0.49
N LEU A 162 11.47 -1.91 0.31
CA LEU A 162 10.06 -1.82 -0.09
C LEU A 162 9.84 -0.84 -1.26
N GLU A 163 10.60 0.24 -1.34
CA GLU A 163 10.54 1.16 -2.48
C GLU A 163 11.08 0.51 -3.75
N ILE A 164 12.26 -0.13 -3.67
CA ILE A 164 12.93 -0.74 -4.83
C ILE A 164 12.14 -1.93 -5.37
N LEU A 165 11.61 -2.81 -4.51
CA LEU A 165 10.86 -3.99 -4.96
C LEU A 165 9.54 -3.64 -5.67
N GLY A 166 8.96 -2.48 -5.36
CA GLY A 166 7.78 -1.99 -6.07
C GLY A 166 8.06 -1.61 -7.52
N ILE A 167 9.29 -1.19 -7.86
CA ILE A 167 9.65 -0.72 -9.20
C ILE A 167 9.58 -1.85 -10.24
N PRO A 168 10.26 -3.01 -10.09
CA PRO A 168 10.15 -4.12 -11.03
C PRO A 168 8.71 -4.60 -11.22
N HIS A 169 7.93 -4.66 -10.13
CA HIS A 169 6.52 -5.06 -10.21
C HIS A 169 5.70 -4.04 -11.01
N GLY A 170 5.85 -2.74 -10.74
CA GLY A 170 5.18 -1.68 -11.50
C GLY A 170 5.57 -1.66 -12.97
N VAL A 171 6.84 -1.89 -13.30
CA VAL A 171 7.33 -2.02 -14.68
C VAL A 171 6.71 -3.23 -15.36
N LEU A 172 6.65 -4.38 -14.66
CA LEU A 172 6.06 -5.60 -15.20
C LEU A 172 4.56 -5.41 -15.49
N VAL A 173 3.83 -4.73 -14.62
CA VAL A 173 2.43 -4.37 -14.85
C VAL A 173 2.31 -3.45 -16.07
N ALA A 174 3.10 -2.38 -16.15
CA ALA A 174 3.04 -1.42 -17.25
C ALA A 174 3.33 -2.04 -18.64
N ILE A 175 4.23 -3.03 -18.71
CA ILE A 175 4.55 -3.74 -19.96
C ILE A 175 3.44 -4.72 -20.36
N ASN A 176 2.80 -5.36 -19.39
CA ASN A 176 1.77 -6.38 -19.63
C ASN A 176 0.34 -5.79 -19.72
N GLN A 177 0.15 -4.50 -19.47
CA GLN A 177 -1.12 -3.83 -19.68
C GLN A 177 -1.40 -3.68 -21.19
N THR A 178 -2.44 -4.36 -21.66
CA THR A 178 -3.00 -4.24 -23.02
C THR A 178 -3.82 -2.96 -23.15
N GLY A 179 -3.14 -1.82 -23.07
CA GLY A 179 -3.78 -0.51 -23.09
C GLY A 179 -2.80 0.57 -22.70
N SER A 180 -1.90 0.92 -23.62
CA SER A 180 -1.14 2.18 -23.65
C SER A 180 -0.90 2.81 -22.27
N ALA A 181 0.02 2.25 -21.49
CA ALA A 181 0.42 2.77 -20.18
C ALA A 181 0.93 4.23 -20.22
N TRP A 182 1.06 4.83 -21.39
CA TRP A 182 1.39 6.24 -21.62
C TRP A 182 0.15 7.17 -21.69
N ARG A 183 -1.05 6.65 -21.95
CA ARG A 183 -2.31 7.43 -21.98
C ARG A 183 -2.70 8.00 -20.61
N MET A 184 -2.20 7.42 -19.52
CA MET A 184 -2.40 7.94 -18.16
C MET A 184 -1.73 9.30 -17.90
N PHE A 185 -0.80 9.73 -18.77
CA PHE A 185 -0.15 11.04 -18.71
C PHE A 185 -0.78 12.08 -19.65
N GLY A 186 -1.93 11.77 -20.28
CA GLY A 186 -2.75 12.75 -21.00
C GLY A 186 -2.09 13.38 -22.25
N LEU A 187 -1.20 12.66 -22.92
CA LEU A 187 -0.54 13.15 -24.14
C LEU A 187 -1.30 12.82 -25.44
N ASP A 188 -2.47 12.19 -25.35
CA ASP A 188 -3.39 11.96 -26.47
C ASP A 188 -4.42 13.10 -26.55
N LEU A 189 -4.19 14.05 -27.45
CA LEU A 189 -5.14 15.12 -27.82
C LEU A 189 -6.33 14.61 -28.67
N GLU A 190 -6.40 13.32 -28.99
CA GLU A 190 -7.43 12.74 -29.87
C GLU A 190 -8.74 12.32 -29.16
N GLN A 191 -8.88 12.49 -27.85
CA GLN A 191 -10.14 12.17 -27.14
C GLN A 191 -11.16 13.33 -27.08
N PHE A 192 -10.87 14.46 -27.75
CA PHE A 192 -11.74 15.65 -27.79
C PHE A 192 -12.11 16.11 -29.22
N LEU A 193 -11.88 15.28 -30.23
CA LEU A 193 -12.37 15.43 -31.61
C LEU A 193 -13.22 14.21 -31.99
#